data_AF-A0A0M1P3X4-F1
#
_entry.id   AF-A0A0M1P3X4-F1
#
_cell.length_a   1.000
_cell.length_b   1.000
_cell.length_c   1.000
_cell.angle_alpha   90.00
_cell.angle_beta   90.00
_cell.angle_gamma   90.00
#
_symmetry.space_group_name_H-M   'P 1'
#
loop_
_entity.id
_entity.type
_entity.pdbx_description
1 polymer ?
#
loop_
_entity_poly.entity_id
_entity_poly.type
_entity_poly.pdbx_seq_one_letter_code
_entity_poly.pdbx_strand_id
1 'polypeptide(L)'
;MDQLQLLLNQAHGWAVKHLLRGLQQLTLEDLDELERIAGEASQLQLAFMSELLEHFIKEARQVVLGGDQEEAMLFHYARLVQYVEQSGILKDEAYENA
;
A
#
# COMPACT_ATOMS: atom_id res chain seq x y z
N MET A 1 -14.19 3.78 14.67
CA MET A 1 -13.72 3.50 13.30
C MET A 1 -13.58 2.00 13.17
N ASP A 2 -14.13 1.41 12.13
CA ASP A 2 -13.99 -0.03 11.85
C ASP A 2 -12.50 -0.38 11.63
N GLN A 3 -12.07 -1.58 12.04
CA GLN A 3 -10.69 -2.06 11.87
C GLN A 3 -10.29 -2.09 10.39
N LEU A 4 -11.24 -2.44 9.52
CA LEU A 4 -11.06 -2.36 8.06
C LEU A 4 -10.72 -0.95 7.60
N GLN A 5 -11.53 0.05 8.01
CA GLN A 5 -11.31 1.44 7.62
C GLN A 5 -9.97 1.98 8.13
N LEU A 6 -9.59 1.60 9.35
CA LEU A 6 -8.30 1.99 9.92
C LEU A 6 -7.13 1.45 9.08
N LEU A 7 -7.17 0.16 8.73
CA LEU A 7 -6.13 -0.47 7.91
C LEU A 7 -6.04 0.15 6.52
N LEU A 8 -7.19 0.35 5.89
CA LEU A 8 -7.30 1.01 4.59
C LEU A 8 -6.69 2.42 4.63
N ASN A 9 -7.00 3.21 5.66
CA ASN A 9 -6.42 4.55 5.87
C ASN A 9 -4.91 4.51 6.10
N GLN A 10 -4.39 3.50 6.83
CA GLN A 10 -2.96 3.32 7.01
C GLN A 10 -2.25 3.03 5.69
N ALA A 11 -2.81 2.13 4.87
CA ALA A 11 -2.26 1.81 3.55
C ALA A 11 -2.30 3.02 2.61
N HIS A 12 -3.39 3.80 2.62
CA HIS A 12 -3.49 5.05 1.87
C HIS A 12 -2.43 6.07 2.33
N GLY A 13 -2.35 6.32 3.64
CA GLY A 13 -1.38 7.26 4.22
C GLY A 13 0.06 6.87 3.88
N TRP A 14 0.38 5.57 3.97
CA TRP A 14 1.67 5.05 3.53
C TRP A 14 1.92 5.33 2.04
N ALA A 15 0.94 5.02 1.17
CA ALA A 15 1.11 5.17 -0.27
C ALA A 15 1.29 6.63 -0.70
N VAL A 16 0.54 7.56 -0.10
CA VAL A 16 0.65 9.01 -0.37
C VAL A 16 1.99 9.56 0.14
N LYS A 17 2.36 9.23 1.39
CA LYS A 17 3.65 9.64 1.99
C LYS A 17 4.82 9.28 1.08
N HIS A 18 4.85 8.04 0.59
CA HIS A 18 5.97 7.53 -0.21
C HIS A 18 5.93 7.95 -1.67
N LEU A 19 4.75 8.24 -2.23
CA LEU A 19 4.65 8.90 -3.53
C LEU A 19 5.32 10.27 -3.51
N LEU A 20 5.00 11.08 -2.50
CA LEU A 20 5.49 12.45 -2.36
C LEU A 20 6.98 12.49 -2.05
N ARG A 21 7.50 11.51 -1.29
CA ARG A 21 8.94 11.35 -1.05
C ARG A 21 9.68 10.83 -2.28
N GLY A 22 9.00 10.07 -3.13
CA GLY A 22 9.57 9.33 -4.26
C GLY A 22 9.87 7.88 -3.87
N LEU A 23 9.33 6.92 -4.63
CA LEU A 23 9.42 5.49 -4.32
C LEU A 23 10.85 4.93 -4.42
N GLN A 24 11.73 5.58 -5.19
CA GLN A 24 13.16 5.23 -5.22
C GLN A 24 13.88 5.53 -3.89
N GLN A 25 13.27 6.32 -3.01
CA GLN A 25 13.82 6.67 -1.70
C GLN A 25 13.27 5.78 -0.58
N LEU A 26 12.68 4.62 -0.91
CA LEU A 26 12.27 3.66 0.11
C LEU A 26 13.48 3.17 0.91
N THR A 27 13.24 2.92 2.19
CA THR A 27 14.20 2.30 3.10
C THR A 27 13.65 0.97 3.57
N LEU A 28 14.51 0.13 4.17
CA LEU A 28 14.05 -1.13 4.76
C LEU A 28 13.02 -0.91 5.87
N GLU A 29 13.13 0.19 6.64
CA GLU A 29 12.18 0.54 7.70
C GLU A 29 10.78 0.86 7.14
N ASP A 30 10.70 1.52 5.97
CA ASP A 30 9.40 1.77 5.33
C ASP A 30 8.76 0.46 4.82
N LEU A 31 9.58 -0.55 4.50
CA LEU A 31 9.09 -1.88 4.13
C LEU A 31 8.62 -2.68 5.34
N ASP A 32 9.30 -2.55 6.48
CA ASP A 32 8.85 -3.18 7.74
C ASP A 32 7.48 -2.62 8.17
N GLU A 33 7.21 -1.33 7.94
CA GLU A 33 5.89 -0.73 8.13
C GLU A 33 4.82 -1.40 7.24
N LEU A 34 5.13 -1.67 5.96
CA LEU A 34 4.22 -2.38 5.06
C LEU A 34 4.03 -3.85 5.41
N GLU A 35 5.06 -4.54 5.91
CA GLU A 35 4.95 -5.93 6.36
C GLU A 35 3.94 -6.04 7.51
N ARG A 36 3.93 -5.06 8.44
CA ARG A 36 2.90 -4.98 9.48
C ARG A 36 1.50 -4.80 8.88
N ILE A 37 1.35 -3.89 7.92
CA ILE A 37 0.06 -3.65 7.23
C ILE A 37 -0.41 -4.91 6.50
N ALA A 38 0.48 -5.64 5.83
CA ALA A 38 0.16 -6.90 5.15
C ALA A 38 -0.31 -7.97 6.14
N GLY A 39 0.38 -8.10 7.29
CA GLY A 39 -0.03 -9.01 8.36
C GLY A 39 -1.43 -8.69 8.91
N GLU A 40 -1.75 -7.41 9.10
CA GLU A 40 -3.09 -6.97 9.52
C GLU A 40 -4.15 -7.22 8.44
N ALA A 41 -3.83 -6.99 7.16
CA ALA A 41 -4.71 -7.30 6.04
C ALA A 41 -5.05 -8.80 5.99
N SER A 42 -4.04 -9.65 6.20
CA SER A 42 -4.20 -11.10 6.29
C SER A 42 -5.14 -11.51 7.43
N GLN A 43 -4.95 -10.93 8.62
CA GLN A 43 -5.82 -11.19 9.79
C GLN A 43 -7.29 -10.77 9.56
N LEU A 44 -7.51 -9.71 8.78
CA LEU A 44 -8.82 -9.24 8.37
C LEU A 44 -9.39 -9.96 7.13
N GLN A 45 -8.72 -11.03 6.66
CA GLN A 45 -9.13 -11.82 5.50
C GLN A 45 -9.16 -11.02 4.18
N LEU A 46 -8.39 -9.94 4.08
CA LEU A 46 -8.20 -9.15 2.87
C LEU A 46 -7.10 -9.78 1.99
N ALA A 47 -7.33 -11.01 1.54
CA ALA A 47 -6.31 -11.82 0.85
C ALA A 47 -5.64 -11.07 -0.32
N PHE A 48 -6.43 -10.44 -1.18
CA PHE A 48 -5.91 -9.69 -2.32
C PHE A 48 -5.02 -8.51 -1.91
N MET A 49 -5.36 -7.80 -0.84
CA MET A 49 -4.54 -6.70 -0.32
C MET A 49 -3.22 -7.21 0.25
N SER A 50 -3.27 -8.31 1.01
CA SER A 50 -2.07 -8.97 1.55
C SER A 50 -1.12 -9.37 0.42
N GLU A 51 -1.64 -10.04 -0.61
CA GLU A 51 -0.86 -10.46 -1.78
C GLU A 51 -0.24 -9.27 -2.53
N LEU A 52 -1.00 -8.19 -2.75
CA LEU A 52 -0.48 -6.98 -3.38
C LEU A 52 0.67 -6.36 -2.58
N LEU A 53 0.51 -6.27 -1.26
CA LEU A 53 1.53 -5.75 -0.36
C LEU A 53 2.78 -6.64 -0.36
N GLU A 54 2.62 -7.95 -0.25
CA GLU A 54 3.72 -8.92 -0.28
C GLU A 54 4.53 -8.84 -1.59
N HIS A 55 3.84 -8.72 -2.74
CA HIS A 55 4.50 -8.54 -4.04
C HIS A 55 5.28 -7.22 -4.11
N PHE A 56 4.66 -6.11 -3.71
CA PHE A 56 5.32 -4.81 -3.69
C PHE A 56 6.54 -4.83 -2.75
N ILE A 57 6.40 -5.36 -1.53
CA ILE A 57 7.49 -5.43 -0.54
C ILE A 57 8.66 -6.22 -1.09
N LYS A 58 8.39 -7.38 -1.73
CA LYS A 58 9.43 -8.22 -2.33
C LYS A 58 10.25 -7.46 -3.37
N GLU A 59 9.58 -6.74 -4.27
CA GLU A 59 10.24 -6.01 -5.36
C GLU A 59 10.92 -4.74 -4.87
N ALA A 60 10.25 -3.98 -4.01
CA ALA A 60 10.83 -2.80 -3.36
C ALA A 60 12.07 -3.16 -2.57
N ARG A 61 12.09 -4.30 -1.86
CA ARG A 61 13.28 -4.79 -1.15
C ARG A 61 14.44 -5.05 -2.11
N GLN A 62 14.18 -5.57 -3.31
CA GLN A 62 15.23 -5.71 -4.33
C GLN A 62 15.74 -4.35 -4.80
N VAL A 63 14.84 -3.40 -5.09
CA VAL A 63 15.22 -2.04 -5.52
C VAL A 63 16.07 -1.32 -4.46
N VAL A 64 15.64 -1.37 -3.19
CA VAL A 64 16.38 -0.77 -2.05
C VAL A 64 17.78 -1.38 -1.90
N LEU A 65 17.96 -2.64 -2.26
CA LEU A 65 19.25 -3.34 -2.24
C LEU A 65 20.05 -3.19 -3.55
N GLY A 66 19.61 -2.34 -4.49
CA GLY A 66 20.31 -2.04 -5.74
C GLY A 66 19.97 -2.96 -6.92
N GLY A 67 18.88 -3.72 -6.85
CA GLY A 67 18.36 -4.56 -7.93
C GLY A 67 17.56 -3.78 -8.98
N ASP A 68 17.08 -4.50 -10.00
CA ASP A 68 16.45 -3.96 -11.23
C ASP A 68 14.93 -4.12 -11.29
N GLN A 69 14.27 -4.32 -10.14
CA GLN A 69 12.85 -4.63 -10.06
C GLN A 69 11.94 -3.39 -10.02
N GLU A 70 12.42 -2.23 -10.47
CA GLU A 70 11.70 -0.96 -10.34
C GLU A 70 10.38 -0.96 -11.10
N GLU A 71 10.34 -1.51 -12.32
CA GLU A 71 9.11 -1.57 -13.12
C GLU A 71 8.03 -2.43 -12.44
N ALA A 72 8.42 -3.59 -11.91
CA ALA A 72 7.52 -4.47 -11.17
C ALA A 72 7.02 -3.78 -9.88
N MET A 73 7.94 -3.16 -9.12
CA MET A 73 7.62 -2.40 -7.91
C MET A 73 6.58 -1.31 -8.21
N LEU A 74 6.77 -0.53 -9.28
CA LEU A 74 5.84 0.52 -9.68
C LEU A 74 4.48 -0.04 -10.11
N PHE A 75 4.46 -1.19 -10.78
CA PHE A 75 3.22 -1.87 -11.14
C PHE A 75 2.41 -2.28 -9.91
N HIS A 76 3.03 -2.94 -8.92
CA HIS A 76 2.31 -3.35 -7.71
C HIS A 76 1.95 -2.17 -6.81
N TYR A 77 2.78 -1.11 -6.77
CA TYR A 77 2.42 0.15 -6.13
C TYR A 77 1.13 0.74 -6.73
N ALA A 78 1.06 0.84 -8.06
CA ALA A 78 -0.12 1.39 -8.73
C ALA A 78 -1.38 0.55 -8.45
N ARG A 79 -1.25 -0.77 -8.37
CA ARG A 79 -2.34 -1.68 -7.98
C ARG A 79 -2.78 -1.49 -6.53
N LEU A 80 -1.83 -1.31 -5.60
CA LEU A 80 -2.14 -1.01 -4.20
C LEU A 80 -2.93 0.29 -4.08
N VAL A 81 -2.46 1.36 -4.72
CA VAL A 81 -3.18 2.65 -4.74
C VAL A 81 -4.58 2.45 -5.29
N GLN A 82 -4.71 1.82 -6.47
CA GLN A 82 -6.01 1.56 -7.08
C GLN A 82 -6.95 0.79 -6.14
N TYR A 83 -6.47 -0.25 -5.47
CA TYR A 83 -7.26 -1.05 -4.54
C TYR A 83 -7.77 -0.19 -3.38
N VAL A 84 -6.87 0.57 -2.75
CA VAL A 84 -7.16 1.43 -1.60
C VAL A 84 -8.19 2.52 -1.96
N GLU A 85 -8.02 3.17 -3.12
CA GLU A 85 -8.94 4.21 -3.62
C GLU A 85 -10.34 3.64 -3.93
N GLN A 86 -10.40 2.47 -4.55
CA GLN A 86 -11.66 1.82 -4.91
C GLN A 86 -12.39 1.18 -3.73
N SER A 87 -11.66 0.88 -2.65
CA SER A 87 -12.20 0.31 -1.41
C SER A 87 -13.03 1.31 -0.59
N GLY A 88 -13.10 2.58 -1.02
CA GLY A 88 -14.09 3.54 -0.52
C GLY A 88 -13.59 4.56 0.49
N ILE A 89 -12.28 4.64 0.75
CA ILE A 89 -11.68 5.66 1.65
C ILE A 89 -12.03 7.09 1.21
N LEU A 90 -12.24 7.34 -0.09
CA LEU A 90 -12.60 8.66 -0.62
C LEU A 90 -14.12 8.93 -0.77
N LYS A 91 -15.00 7.99 -0.40
CA LYS A 91 -16.44 8.13 -0.72
C LYS A 91 -17.27 8.91 0.29
N ASP A 92 -16.71 9.29 1.45
CA ASP A 92 -17.47 10.04 2.46
C ASP A 92 -17.71 11.52 2.10
N GLU A 93 -16.93 12.13 1.19
CA GLU A 93 -17.13 13.57 0.85
C GLU A 93 -17.84 13.80 -0.50
N ALA A 94 -17.81 12.83 -1.42
CA ALA A 94 -18.24 13.06 -2.81
C ALA A 94 -19.73 12.76 -3.09
N TYR A 95 -20.43 12.02 -2.22
CA TYR A 95 -21.81 11.57 -2.47
C TYR A 95 -22.85 12.13 -1.49
N GLU A 96 -22.46 12.93 -0.48
CA GLU A 96 -23.43 13.63 0.37
C GLU A 96 -24.05 14.87 -0.31
N ASN A 97 -23.52 15.28 -1.47
CA ASN A 97 -24.00 16.45 -2.23
C ASN A 97 -24.51 16.11 -3.65
N ALA A 98 -24.83 14.84 -3.93
CA ALA A 98 -25.36 14.38 -5.23
C ALA A 98 -26.84 14.00 -5.15
#